data_AF-A0A1Q5HMI1-F1
#
_entry.id   AF-A0A1Q5HMI1-F1
#
_cell.length_a   1.000
_cell.length_b   1.000
_cell.length_c   1.000
_cell.angle_alpha   90.00
_cell.angle_beta   90.00
_cell.angle_gamma   90.00
#
_symmetry.space_group_name_H-M   'P 1'
#
loop_
_entity.id
_entity.type
_entity.pdbx_description
1 polymer ?
#
loop_
_entity_poly.entity_id
_entity_poly.type
_entity_poly.pdbx_seq_one_letter_code
_entity_poly.pdbx_strand_id
1 'polypeptide(L)'
;MRSGQARLAIDYGSADTTAVLAWPDGTWTPLLFDGEPALPSAVLLSEDGTTVTGHHAWRAAPVTPHRFIPHPRQPSEQRLTVADTDVDPLDLVAATLRHVAEQAHQIAGTGIDDVRLVVPAGWGPRRRTWMRHAAHRAGLPPPQLIDAPTAVAGHLLATGLQLPVGAYLAVCDVGATAEVSVLRRGPAGLEVLATLADPTAGGTAIDDALTTTLTTSPPGTGGQRWAMVASLRAGKHALTDHPAVTVPLPDGPAVVLHTGLLDQAAQPVLHRIAHLTTEAITAAELTPRDLTGVYCVGGTARLPLLAKTLTDAGITGTLVDQPTLAAARGAADAGATTTDPTTPEEPLPPVRRAAAIALPGFASLALVSQFLLTPEWRGSLMYREAILNWGELTMAAVFAVIACLSAGTVLASTIANRTTTPTSPGIHTGTGILAAASLGVAVSGMYAVVGSLYVGYPVNGFLRWTLLPITPTITAAAVMALIAARQWRIPAGGWSKLLAFPTGSVLTAAAGMLLIQYSLTADRWPHLILWIDLAGRVGGLLLGIGTVMAVVSQPILRLILSAPLAVITAALVSWPASGILGAIYAIAVTTWWLRQMWTHLLRPHHPHRAPQ
;
A
#
# COMPACT_ATOMS: atom_id res chain seq x y z
N MET A 1 16.07 -2.53 26.96
CA MET A 1 16.97 -1.41 27.32
C MET A 1 17.88 -1.88 28.44
N ARG A 2 19.15 -1.47 28.47
CA ARG A 2 20.03 -1.75 29.62
C ARG A 2 19.67 -0.82 30.78
N SER A 3 19.96 -1.24 32.02
CA SER A 3 19.75 -0.40 33.21
C SER A 3 20.47 0.95 33.05
N GLY A 4 19.75 2.06 33.24
CA GLY A 4 20.29 3.42 33.16
C GLY A 4 20.33 4.06 31.75
N GLN A 5 19.93 3.36 30.69
CA GLN A 5 19.87 3.95 29.34
C GLN A 5 18.48 4.47 29.03
N ALA A 6 18.39 5.76 28.68
CA ALA A 6 17.15 6.37 28.21
C ALA A 6 16.92 6.09 26.72
N ARG A 7 15.65 5.95 26.34
CA ARG A 7 15.18 5.88 24.95
C ARG A 7 14.62 7.24 24.57
N LEU A 8 15.05 7.77 23.44
CA LEU A 8 14.51 9.00 22.87
C LEU A 8 13.52 8.65 21.75
N ALA A 9 12.26 9.03 21.92
CA ALA A 9 11.27 8.94 20.86
C ALA A 9 10.90 10.34 20.37
N ILE A 10 10.99 10.54 19.05
CA ILE A 10 10.79 11.83 18.39
C ILE A 10 9.67 11.70 17.38
N ASP A 11 8.67 12.57 17.47
CA ASP A 11 7.71 12.82 16.40
C ASP A 11 8.06 14.11 15.67
N TYR A 12 8.64 13.96 14.48
CA TYR A 12 9.02 15.08 13.63
C TYR A 12 7.85 15.48 12.73
N GLY A 13 6.94 16.30 13.25
CA GLY A 13 5.77 16.81 12.55
C GLY A 13 6.10 17.93 11.54
N SER A 14 5.15 18.24 10.65
CA SER A 14 5.33 19.30 9.66
C SER A 14 5.42 20.68 10.30
N ALA A 15 4.57 20.98 11.30
CA ALA A 15 4.54 22.26 12.00
C ALA A 15 5.30 22.23 13.33
N ASP A 16 5.18 21.13 14.08
CA ASP A 16 5.77 20.98 15.40
C ASP A 16 6.46 19.62 15.52
N THR A 17 7.54 19.58 16.28
CA THR A 17 8.31 18.41 16.66
C THR A 17 8.11 18.18 18.16
N THR A 18 7.70 16.98 18.54
CA THR A 18 7.58 16.58 19.94
C THR A 18 8.53 15.43 20.22
N ALA A 19 8.97 15.31 21.47
CA ALA A 19 9.85 14.22 21.85
C ALA A 19 9.63 13.85 23.32
N VAL A 20 9.90 12.59 23.63
CA VAL A 20 9.86 12.06 25.00
C VAL A 20 11.12 11.23 25.26
N LEU A 21 11.58 11.29 26.51
CA LEU A 21 12.52 10.32 27.06
C LEU A 21 11.74 9.27 27.84
N ALA A 22 12.08 8.00 27.63
CA ALA A 22 11.56 6.89 28.42
C ALA A 22 12.69 6.09 29.04
N TRP A 23 12.46 5.54 30.22
CA TRP A 23 13.42 4.75 30.98
C TRP A 23 12.93 3.29 31.13
N PRO A 24 13.84 2.35 31.47
CA PRO A 24 13.50 0.93 31.59
C PRO A 24 12.45 0.61 32.67
N ASP A 25 12.25 1.50 33.63
CA ASP A 25 11.25 1.39 34.71
C ASP A 25 9.82 1.77 34.24
N GLY A 26 9.67 2.16 32.98
CA GLY A 26 8.40 2.58 32.39
C GLY A 26 8.07 4.05 32.66
N THR A 27 8.94 4.80 33.35
CA THR A 27 8.79 6.24 33.47
C THR A 27 9.16 6.92 32.17
N TRP A 28 8.52 8.06 31.90
CA TRP A 28 8.82 8.88 30.75
C TRP A 28 8.63 10.35 31.08
N THR A 29 9.25 11.22 30.31
CA THR A 29 9.16 12.67 30.47
C THR A 29 9.19 13.34 29.10
N PRO A 30 8.28 14.28 28.79
CA PRO A 30 8.34 15.05 27.56
C PRO A 30 9.54 16.00 27.58
N LEU A 31 10.16 16.20 26.42
CA LEU A 31 11.14 17.26 26.25
C LEU A 31 10.42 18.60 26.19
N LEU A 32 10.91 19.57 26.95
CA LEU A 32 10.42 20.94 26.92
C LEU A 32 11.40 21.83 26.16
N PHE A 33 10.87 22.69 25.29
CA PHE A 33 11.61 23.63 24.46
C PHE A 33 11.09 25.03 24.79
N ASP A 34 11.92 25.84 25.45
CA ASP A 34 11.50 27.14 26.00
C ASP A 34 10.30 27.05 26.96
N GLY A 35 10.18 25.92 27.68
CA GLY A 35 9.07 25.64 28.59
C GLY A 35 7.84 24.97 27.96
N GLU A 36 7.82 24.81 26.63
CA GLU A 36 6.70 24.21 25.89
C GLU A 36 6.99 22.76 25.47
N PRO A 37 6.01 21.85 25.48
CA PRO A 37 6.20 20.42 25.14
C PRO A 37 6.34 20.15 23.64
N ALA A 38 6.37 21.20 22.82
CA ALA A 38 6.48 21.13 21.37
C ALA A 38 7.46 22.17 20.85
N LEU A 39 8.41 21.73 20.02
CA LEU A 39 9.34 22.59 19.30
C LEU A 39 8.75 22.89 17.92
N PRO A 40 8.49 24.14 17.54
CA PRO A 40 8.12 24.43 16.15
C PRO A 40 9.16 23.87 15.18
N SER A 41 8.75 23.12 14.16
CA SER A 41 9.67 22.53 13.19
C SER A 41 10.34 23.57 12.27
N ALA A 42 9.98 24.84 12.41
CA ALA A 42 10.47 25.95 11.59
C ALA A 42 11.97 26.23 11.81
N VAL A 43 12.62 26.68 10.74
CA VAL A 43 14.05 26.99 10.70
C VAL A 43 14.25 28.35 10.05
N LEU A 44 15.24 29.10 10.52
CA LEU A 44 15.69 30.35 9.93
C LEU A 44 17.20 30.28 9.66
N LEU A 45 17.61 30.67 8.46
CA LEU A 45 19.03 30.73 8.09
C LEU A 45 19.62 32.08 8.44
N SER A 46 20.53 32.12 9.39
CA SER A 46 21.27 33.32 9.76
C SER A 46 22.21 33.77 8.64
N GLU A 47 22.66 35.02 8.68
CA GLU A 47 23.61 35.57 7.70
C GLU A 47 25.00 34.91 7.77
N ASP A 48 25.38 34.43 8.96
CA ASP A 48 26.63 33.70 9.21
C ASP A 48 26.58 32.22 8.75
N GLY A 49 25.46 31.77 8.17
CA GLY A 49 25.25 30.40 7.72
C GLY A 49 24.80 29.43 8.82
N THR A 50 24.59 29.90 10.05
CA THR A 50 24.00 29.07 11.13
C THR A 50 22.50 28.90 10.97
N THR A 51 21.94 27.85 11.57
CA THR A 51 20.50 27.54 11.56
C THR A 51 19.90 27.85 12.93
N VAL A 52 18.92 28.75 12.97
CA VAL A 52 18.08 29.00 14.14
C VAL A 52 16.82 28.14 14.01
N THR A 53 16.41 27.43 15.05
CA THR A 53 15.26 26.50 15.01
C THR A 53 14.18 26.89 16.00
N GLY A 54 12.96 26.36 15.85
CA GLY A 54 11.95 26.45 16.90
C GLY A 54 11.30 27.82 17.06
N HIS A 55 11.00 28.15 18.32
CA HIS A 55 10.41 29.44 18.69
C HIS A 55 11.31 30.61 18.31
N HIS A 56 12.63 30.45 18.39
CA HIS A 56 13.59 31.49 18.00
C HIS A 56 13.51 31.79 16.49
N ALA A 57 13.32 30.77 15.64
CA ALA A 57 13.12 30.98 14.21
C ALA A 57 11.84 31.78 13.93
N TRP A 58 10.74 31.45 14.62
CA TRP A 58 9.47 32.18 14.50
C TRP A 58 9.57 33.64 14.96
N ARG A 59 10.27 33.91 16.08
CA ARG A 59 10.46 35.28 16.59
C ARG A 59 11.30 36.14 15.64
N ALA A 60 12.25 35.54 14.93
CA ALA A 60 13.11 36.24 13.97
C ALA A 60 12.49 36.39 12.57
N ALA A 61 11.50 35.57 12.22
CA ALA A 61 10.85 35.58 10.90
C ALA A 61 10.33 36.96 10.42
N PRO A 62 9.77 37.84 11.28
CA PRO A 62 9.35 39.18 10.85
C PRO A 62 10.51 40.07 10.39
N VAL A 63 11.72 39.86 10.90
CA VAL A 63 12.90 40.68 10.60
C VAL A 63 13.57 40.21 9.30
N THR A 64 13.72 38.90 9.13
CA THR A 64 14.39 38.30 7.95
C THR A 64 13.50 37.27 7.24
N PRO A 65 12.35 37.70 6.68
CA PRO A 65 11.31 36.81 6.17
C PRO A 65 11.74 35.92 4.99
N HIS A 66 12.72 36.38 4.20
CA HIS A 66 13.25 35.68 3.04
C HIS A 66 14.22 34.54 3.41
N ARG A 67 14.58 34.42 4.69
CA ARG A 67 15.45 33.37 5.27
C ARG A 67 14.70 32.37 6.14
N PHE A 68 13.39 32.51 6.25
CA PHE A 68 12.54 31.71 7.12
C PHE A 68 11.87 30.56 6.37
N ILE A 69 12.01 29.34 6.90
CA ILE A 69 11.40 28.11 6.40
C ILE A 69 10.44 27.58 7.47
N PRO A 70 9.11 27.77 7.34
CA PRO A 70 8.15 27.35 8.36
C PRO A 70 7.95 25.83 8.44
N HIS A 71 8.10 25.13 7.31
CA HIS A 71 7.78 23.70 7.18
C HIS A 71 8.89 22.97 6.39
N PRO A 72 10.05 22.70 7.00
CA PRO A 72 11.20 22.09 6.31
C PRO A 72 11.02 20.59 6.02
N ARG A 73 9.94 19.95 6.51
CA ARG A 73 9.60 18.54 6.27
C ARG A 73 9.11 18.30 4.83
N GLN A 74 9.90 18.70 3.84
CA GLN A 74 9.63 18.50 2.43
C GLN A 74 10.72 17.59 1.84
N PRO A 75 10.40 16.34 1.50
CA PRO A 75 11.35 15.48 0.82
C PRO A 75 11.46 15.92 -0.66
N SER A 76 12.18 17.01 -0.93
CA SER A 76 12.58 17.43 -2.27
C SER A 76 14.02 17.00 -2.56
N GLU A 77 14.26 16.49 -3.78
CA GLU A 77 15.63 16.32 -4.32
C GLU A 77 16.24 17.65 -4.76
N GLN A 78 15.42 18.70 -4.86
CA GLN A 78 15.83 20.05 -5.19
C GLN A 78 16.30 20.74 -3.93
N ARG A 79 17.48 21.35 -4.02
CA ARG A 79 17.97 22.33 -3.05
C ARG A 79 16.98 23.49 -2.99
N LEU A 80 16.76 23.99 -1.78
CA LEU A 80 15.97 25.19 -1.56
C LEU A 80 16.92 26.38 -1.68
N THR A 81 16.65 27.28 -2.60
CA THR A 81 17.35 28.57 -2.65
C THR A 81 16.71 29.48 -1.61
N VAL A 82 17.45 29.77 -0.55
CA VAL A 82 17.02 30.64 0.55
C VAL A 82 18.03 31.78 0.65
N ALA A 83 17.58 33.01 0.39
CA ALA A 83 18.44 34.20 0.36
C ALA A 83 19.70 33.99 -0.52
N ASP A 84 19.50 33.53 -1.75
CA ASP A 84 20.55 33.23 -2.74
C ASP A 84 21.53 32.12 -2.32
N THR A 85 21.23 31.39 -1.25
CA THR A 85 22.02 30.24 -0.77
C THR A 85 21.29 28.94 -1.04
N ASP A 86 21.99 27.99 -1.64
CA ASP A 86 21.48 26.66 -1.95
C ASP A 86 21.58 25.75 -0.73
N VAL A 87 20.43 25.38 -0.16
CA VAL A 87 20.35 24.64 1.10
C VAL A 87 19.71 23.27 0.86
N ASP A 88 20.32 22.22 1.42
CA ASP A 88 19.74 20.89 1.43
C ASP A 88 18.62 20.84 2.50
N PRO A 89 17.37 20.52 2.14
CA PRO A 89 16.28 20.36 3.11
C PRO A 89 16.61 19.38 4.24
N LEU A 90 17.48 18.41 3.95
CA LEU A 90 17.95 17.44 4.94
C LEU A 90 18.74 18.12 6.07
N ASP A 91 19.53 19.16 5.78
CA ASP A 91 20.27 19.92 6.79
C ASP A 91 19.34 20.75 7.68
N LEU A 92 18.24 21.26 7.12
CA LEU A 92 17.21 21.97 7.89
C LEU A 92 16.53 21.05 8.90
N VAL A 93 16.13 19.85 8.47
CA VAL A 93 15.56 18.84 9.38
C VAL A 93 16.58 18.39 10.41
N ALA A 94 17.84 18.17 10.00
CA ALA A 94 18.91 17.78 10.89
C ALA A 94 19.19 18.83 11.98
N ALA A 95 19.06 20.14 11.67
CA ALA A 95 19.20 21.21 12.64
C ALA A 95 18.15 21.12 13.76
N THR A 96 16.88 20.90 13.40
CA THR A 96 15.80 20.74 14.38
C THR A 96 15.99 19.46 15.20
N LEU A 97 16.36 18.34 14.57
CA LEU A 97 16.66 17.10 15.28
C LEU A 97 17.87 17.22 16.21
N ARG A 98 18.86 18.05 15.87
CA ARG A 98 20.02 18.34 16.73
C ARG A 98 19.61 19.09 17.98
N HIS A 99 18.72 20.08 17.86
CA HIS A 99 18.15 20.78 19.02
C HIS A 99 17.39 19.80 19.93
N VAL A 100 16.59 18.88 19.36
CA VAL A 100 15.95 17.81 20.14
C VAL A 100 16.98 16.92 20.84
N ALA A 101 18.04 16.53 20.14
CA ALA A 101 19.11 15.72 20.71
C ALA A 101 19.82 16.43 21.87
N GLU A 102 20.15 17.71 21.73
CA GLU A 102 20.79 18.52 22.77
C GLU A 102 19.94 18.58 24.04
N GLN A 103 18.65 18.85 23.90
CA GLN A 103 17.70 18.84 25.03
C GLN A 103 17.60 17.44 25.66
N ALA A 104 17.57 16.39 24.84
CA ALA A 104 17.51 15.02 25.33
C ALA A 104 18.76 14.66 26.17
N HIS A 105 19.95 15.04 25.73
CA HIS A 105 21.20 14.78 26.45
C HIS A 105 21.29 15.56 27.77
N GLN A 106 20.78 16.80 27.81
CA GLN A 106 20.73 17.59 29.04
C GLN A 106 19.88 16.93 30.12
N ILE A 107 18.75 16.33 29.75
CA ILE A 107 17.84 15.65 30.69
C ILE A 107 18.35 14.25 31.04
N ALA A 108 18.81 13.48 30.06
CA ALA A 108 19.20 12.08 30.27
C ALA A 108 20.50 11.95 31.09
N GLY A 109 21.43 12.91 31.01
CA GLY A 109 22.72 12.90 31.71
C GLY A 109 23.70 11.80 31.26
N THR A 110 23.23 10.78 30.53
CA THR A 110 23.98 9.68 29.91
C THR A 110 23.78 9.66 28.39
N GLY A 111 24.58 8.86 27.67
CA GLY A 111 24.38 8.63 26.24
C GLY A 111 23.02 8.01 25.91
N ILE A 112 22.43 8.47 24.79
CA ILE A 112 21.17 7.95 24.23
C ILE A 112 21.53 7.02 23.08
N ASP A 113 21.32 5.71 23.26
CA ASP A 113 21.65 4.70 22.24
C ASP A 113 20.40 4.18 21.48
N ASP A 114 19.20 4.34 22.07
CA ASP A 114 17.92 3.89 21.51
C ASP A 114 17.11 5.11 21.06
N VAL A 115 17.14 5.37 19.74
CA VAL A 115 16.38 6.46 19.12
C VAL A 115 15.26 5.89 18.27
N ARG A 116 14.06 6.43 18.47
CA ARG A 116 12.87 6.09 17.69
C ARG A 116 12.31 7.32 17.05
N LEU A 117 12.02 7.21 15.77
CA LEU A 117 11.55 8.35 14.99
C LEU A 117 10.22 7.99 14.33
N VAL A 118 9.20 8.75 14.69
CA VAL A 118 7.86 8.59 14.15
C VAL A 118 7.81 9.14 12.74
N VAL A 119 7.30 8.33 11.81
CA VAL A 119 7.11 8.72 10.41
C VAL A 119 5.68 8.41 9.96
N PRO A 120 5.14 9.15 8.98
CA PRO A 120 3.83 8.83 8.41
C PRO A 120 3.80 7.42 7.79
N ALA A 121 2.69 6.70 7.95
CA ALA A 121 2.61 5.30 7.51
C ALA A 121 2.72 5.16 5.99
N GLY A 122 2.16 6.13 5.26
CA GLY A 122 2.22 6.18 3.79
C GLY A 122 3.60 6.47 3.20
N TRP A 123 4.64 6.71 4.01
CA TRP A 123 5.98 7.00 3.49
C TRP A 123 6.65 5.75 2.90
N GLY A 124 6.96 5.84 1.60
CA GLY A 124 7.77 4.85 0.91
C GLY A 124 9.25 4.86 1.32
N PRO A 125 10.04 3.87 0.84
CA PRO A 125 11.43 3.66 1.27
C PRO A 125 12.33 4.88 1.13
N ARG A 126 12.17 5.67 0.06
CA ARG A 126 12.98 6.87 -0.19
C ARG A 126 12.84 7.92 0.92
N ARG A 127 11.61 8.22 1.36
CA ARG A 127 11.36 9.21 2.42
C ARG A 127 11.84 8.71 3.78
N ARG A 128 11.69 7.42 4.06
CA ARG A 128 12.21 6.77 5.26
C ARG A 128 13.73 6.83 5.33
N THR A 129 14.42 6.52 4.23
CA THR A 129 15.88 6.65 4.14
C THR A 129 16.33 8.11 4.29
N TRP A 130 15.64 9.05 3.65
CA TRP A 130 15.91 10.48 3.80
C TRP A 130 15.84 10.93 5.27
N MET A 131 14.84 10.46 6.01
CA MET A 131 14.70 10.78 7.43
C MET A 131 15.81 10.15 8.30
N ARG A 132 16.24 8.91 8.01
CA ARG A 132 17.39 8.30 8.70
C ARG A 132 18.68 9.09 8.45
N HIS A 133 18.86 9.59 7.23
CA HIS A 133 19.99 10.46 6.93
C HIS A 133 19.91 11.79 7.68
N ALA A 134 18.72 12.38 7.83
CA ALA A 134 18.53 13.59 8.64
C ALA A 134 18.91 13.36 10.11
N ALA A 135 18.47 12.24 10.70
CA ALA A 135 18.87 11.85 12.05
C ALA A 135 20.38 11.63 12.16
N HIS A 136 21.00 10.99 11.18
CA HIS A 136 22.46 10.81 11.15
C HIS A 136 23.21 12.14 11.07
N ARG A 137 22.77 13.08 10.21
CA ARG A 137 23.36 14.45 10.14
C ARG A 137 23.12 15.26 11.41
N ALA A 138 22.09 14.94 12.19
CA ALA A 138 21.85 15.53 13.50
C ALA A 138 22.75 14.96 14.60
N GLY A 139 23.51 13.89 14.32
CA GLY A 139 24.36 13.20 15.30
C GLY A 139 23.62 12.18 16.16
N LEU A 140 22.39 11.81 15.79
CA LEU A 140 21.64 10.76 16.47
C LEU A 140 22.13 9.36 16.05
N PRO A 141 22.11 8.36 16.96
CA PRO A 141 22.25 6.95 16.59
C PRO A 141 21.27 6.52 15.49
N PRO A 142 21.55 5.43 14.76
CA PRO A 142 20.65 4.90 13.74
C PRO A 142 19.23 4.67 14.31
N PRO A 143 18.21 5.45 13.86
CA PRO A 143 16.91 5.40 14.51
C PRO A 143 16.08 4.23 13.99
N GLN A 144 15.27 3.66 14.89
CA GLN A 144 14.17 2.78 14.50
C GLN A 144 12.98 3.65 14.06
N LEU A 145 12.53 3.47 12.82
CA LEU A 145 11.36 4.21 12.32
C LEU A 145 10.08 3.51 12.76
N ILE A 146 9.16 4.26 13.33
CA ILE A 146 7.85 3.76 13.78
C ILE A 146 6.75 4.49 13.02
N ASP A 147 5.75 3.77 12.54
CA ASP A 147 4.63 4.41 11.84
C ASP A 147 3.73 5.12 12.84
N ALA A 148 3.49 6.42 12.64
CA ALA A 148 2.64 7.25 13.48
C ALA A 148 1.32 6.58 13.93
N PRO A 149 0.49 6.03 13.03
CA PRO A 149 -0.75 5.40 13.45
C PRO A 149 -0.54 4.12 14.28
N THR A 150 0.55 3.38 14.05
CA THR A 150 0.86 2.18 14.84
C THR A 150 1.40 2.55 16.23
N ALA A 151 2.18 3.64 16.34
CA ALA A 151 2.62 4.20 17.60
C ALA A 151 1.41 4.64 18.44
N VAL A 152 0.52 5.44 17.86
CA VAL A 152 -0.70 5.92 18.54
C VAL A 152 -1.58 4.75 18.97
N ALA A 153 -1.86 3.80 18.08
CA ALA A 153 -2.65 2.63 18.43
C ALA A 153 -1.97 1.79 19.52
N GLY A 154 -0.65 1.60 19.46
CA GLY A 154 0.12 0.94 20.52
C GLY A 154 0.00 1.66 21.87
N HIS A 155 0.06 2.98 21.86
CA HIS A 155 -0.15 3.82 23.05
C HIS A 155 -1.55 3.60 23.64
N LEU A 156 -2.59 3.61 22.81
CA LEU A 156 -3.97 3.36 23.24
C LEU A 156 -4.14 1.98 23.88
N LEU A 157 -3.51 0.94 23.31
CA LEU A 157 -3.52 -0.40 23.90
C LEU A 157 -2.82 -0.43 25.26
N ALA A 158 -1.68 0.25 25.38
CA ALA A 158 -0.94 0.35 26.63
C ALA A 158 -1.72 1.11 27.73
N THR A 159 -2.57 2.07 27.35
CA THR A 159 -3.41 2.83 28.27
C THR A 159 -4.79 2.22 28.53
N GLY A 160 -5.05 1.01 28.00
CA GLY A 160 -6.20 0.19 28.38
C GLY A 160 -7.27 0.00 27.30
N LEU A 161 -7.06 0.50 26.07
CA LEU A 161 -7.95 0.19 24.96
C LEU A 161 -7.93 -1.32 24.67
N GLN A 162 -9.10 -1.95 24.71
CA GLN A 162 -9.26 -3.34 24.33
C GLN A 162 -9.50 -3.45 22.83
N LEU A 163 -8.52 -3.98 22.10
CA LEU A 163 -8.63 -4.25 20.67
C LEU A 163 -8.33 -5.73 20.40
N PRO A 164 -9.37 -6.59 20.29
CA PRO A 164 -9.17 -8.02 20.07
C PRO A 164 -8.60 -8.28 18.67
N VAL A 165 -7.95 -9.42 18.49
CA VAL A 165 -7.46 -9.84 17.17
C VAL A 165 -8.62 -9.91 16.18
N GLY A 166 -8.44 -9.31 15.01
CA GLY A 166 -9.45 -9.14 13.97
C GLY A 166 -10.22 -7.82 14.05
N ALA A 167 -10.16 -7.08 15.17
CA ALA A 167 -10.82 -5.78 15.29
C ALA A 167 -10.05 -4.68 14.57
N TYR A 168 -10.78 -3.62 14.23
CA TYR A 168 -10.29 -2.47 13.48
C TYR A 168 -10.39 -1.19 14.30
N LEU A 169 -9.52 -0.25 14.03
CA LEU A 169 -9.63 1.14 14.48
C LEU A 169 -9.11 2.08 13.39
N ALA A 170 -9.47 3.35 13.46
CA ALA A 170 -8.81 4.38 12.64
C ALA A 170 -8.07 5.38 13.54
N VAL A 171 -6.91 5.83 13.08
CA VAL A 171 -6.19 6.97 13.65
C VAL A 171 -6.33 8.14 12.68
N CYS A 172 -6.86 9.25 13.18
CA CYS A 172 -7.03 10.50 12.46
C CYS A 172 -6.02 11.52 13.01
N ASP A 173 -4.87 11.63 12.35
CA ASP A 173 -3.83 12.60 12.70
C ASP A 173 -4.08 13.93 11.99
N VAL A 174 -4.40 14.96 12.78
CA VAL A 174 -4.72 16.30 12.30
C VAL A 174 -3.77 17.32 12.93
N GLY A 175 -2.56 17.39 12.39
CA GLY A 175 -1.56 18.42 12.69
C GLY A 175 -1.69 19.62 11.75
N ALA A 176 -0.57 20.01 11.14
CA ALA A 176 -0.53 20.99 10.04
C ALA A 176 -1.32 20.52 8.80
N THR A 177 -1.29 19.20 8.58
CA THR A 177 -1.98 18.44 7.53
C THR A 177 -2.77 17.31 8.17
N ALA A 178 -3.64 16.66 7.40
CA ALA A 178 -4.45 15.55 7.88
C ALA A 178 -4.00 14.24 7.25
N GLU A 179 -3.84 13.21 8.07
CA GLU A 179 -3.62 11.84 7.65
C GLU A 179 -4.55 10.92 8.42
N VAL A 180 -5.27 10.05 7.71
CA VAL A 180 -6.14 9.04 8.32
C VAL A 180 -5.67 7.66 7.91
N SER A 181 -5.38 6.84 8.92
CA SER A 181 -4.96 5.46 8.74
C SER A 181 -5.93 4.51 9.42
N VAL A 182 -6.33 3.45 8.71
CA VAL A 182 -7.16 2.38 9.25
C VAL A 182 -6.26 1.19 9.57
N LEU A 183 -6.38 0.67 10.79
CA LEU A 183 -5.56 -0.42 11.31
C LEU A 183 -6.41 -1.63 11.69
N ARG A 184 -5.83 -2.82 11.53
CA ARG A 184 -6.36 -4.09 12.04
C ARG A 184 -5.44 -4.63 13.12
N ARG A 185 -6.00 -5.21 14.18
CA ARG A 185 -5.24 -6.05 15.11
C ARG A 185 -5.03 -7.43 14.49
N GLY A 186 -3.84 -7.69 13.98
CA GLY A 186 -3.40 -9.02 13.60
C GLY A 186 -2.93 -9.85 14.81
N PRO A 187 -2.65 -11.16 14.62
CA PRO A 187 -2.14 -12.02 15.69
C PRO A 187 -0.72 -11.63 16.13
N ALA A 188 0.07 -11.02 15.25
CA ALA A 188 1.46 -10.62 15.50
C ALA A 188 1.62 -9.12 15.84
N GLY A 189 0.57 -8.30 15.70
CA GLY A 189 0.68 -6.85 15.89
C GLY A 189 -0.42 -6.05 15.21
N LEU A 190 -0.18 -4.76 15.02
CA LEU A 190 -1.07 -3.86 14.29
C LEU A 190 -0.68 -3.81 12.81
N GLU A 191 -1.65 -3.92 11.93
CA GLU A 191 -1.49 -3.90 10.48
C GLU A 191 -2.20 -2.67 9.92
N VAL A 192 -1.52 -1.85 9.11
CA VAL A 192 -2.14 -0.71 8.43
C VAL A 192 -2.81 -1.21 7.15
N LEU A 193 -4.12 -0.99 7.01
CA LEU A 193 -4.92 -1.43 5.86
C LEU A 193 -4.99 -0.36 4.77
N ALA A 194 -5.23 0.89 5.18
CA ALA A 194 -5.34 2.03 4.30
C ALA A 194 -4.75 3.25 4.99
N THR A 195 -4.20 4.18 4.21
CA THR A 195 -3.75 5.49 4.69
C THR A 195 -4.02 6.50 3.60
N LEU A 196 -4.78 7.54 3.92
CA LEU A 196 -5.02 8.69 3.05
C LEU A 196 -4.55 9.95 3.77
N ALA A 197 -3.93 10.86 3.02
CA ALA A 197 -3.45 12.12 3.54
C ALA A 197 -3.89 13.27 2.64
N ASP A 198 -4.20 14.42 3.25
CA ASP A 198 -4.53 15.65 2.56
C ASP A 198 -3.67 16.81 3.11
N PRO A 199 -2.72 17.35 2.31
CA PRO A 199 -1.88 18.45 2.73
C PRO A 199 -2.62 19.78 2.86
N THR A 200 -3.83 19.88 2.31
CA THR A 200 -4.67 21.09 2.35
C THR A 200 -5.67 21.07 3.50
N ALA A 201 -5.80 19.96 4.20
CA ALA A 201 -6.69 19.83 5.34
C ALA A 201 -5.87 19.77 6.63
N GLY A 202 -5.94 20.80 7.48
CA GLY A 202 -5.22 20.81 8.76
C GLY A 202 -5.02 22.21 9.31
N GLY A 203 -4.21 22.32 10.35
CA GLY A 203 -4.00 23.56 11.10
C GLY A 203 -3.48 24.72 10.26
N THR A 204 -2.66 24.46 9.23
CA THR A 204 -2.13 25.49 8.34
C THR A 204 -3.23 26.12 7.49
N ALA A 205 -4.17 25.31 6.98
CA ALA A 205 -5.31 25.83 6.21
C ALA A 205 -6.25 26.66 7.08
N ILE A 206 -6.39 26.32 8.37
CA ILE A 206 -7.15 27.13 9.34
C ILE A 206 -6.44 28.46 9.59
N ASP A 207 -5.12 28.45 9.74
CA ASP A 207 -4.33 29.68 9.93
C ASP A 207 -4.42 30.61 8.69
N ASP A 208 -4.38 30.03 7.49
CA ASP A 208 -4.55 30.78 6.23
C ASP A 208 -5.98 31.33 6.09
N ALA A 209 -7.00 30.55 6.47
CA ALA A 209 -8.39 30.99 6.48
C ALA A 209 -8.60 32.15 7.47
N LEU A 210 -8.10 32.03 8.70
CA LEU A 210 -8.15 33.10 9.70
C LEU A 210 -7.42 34.36 9.21
N THR A 211 -6.25 34.20 8.59
CA THR A 211 -5.52 35.33 8.01
C THR A 211 -6.39 36.02 6.97
N THR A 212 -6.97 35.26 6.04
CA THR A 212 -7.82 35.81 4.97
C THR A 212 -9.07 36.50 5.52
N THR A 213 -9.72 35.94 6.54
CA THR A 213 -10.94 36.51 7.13
C THR A 213 -10.68 37.79 7.92
N LEU A 214 -9.53 37.88 8.60
CA LEU A 214 -9.26 38.97 9.54
C LEU A 214 -8.46 40.12 8.91
N THR A 215 -8.04 39.98 7.64
CA THR A 215 -7.30 41.01 6.92
C THR A 215 -8.03 41.47 5.66
N THR A 216 -8.30 42.76 5.56
CA THR A 216 -8.96 43.38 4.39
C THR A 216 -7.98 43.78 3.27
N SER A 217 -6.68 43.71 3.53
CA SER A 217 -5.61 44.00 2.58
C SER A 217 -4.72 42.78 2.42
N PRO A 218 -4.10 42.55 1.26
CA PRO A 218 -3.11 41.49 1.12
C PRO A 218 -2.08 41.65 2.25
N PRO A 219 -1.61 40.54 2.86
CA PRO A 219 -0.62 40.61 3.93
C PRO A 219 0.53 41.50 3.43
N GLY A 220 0.95 42.45 4.27
CA GLY A 220 2.02 43.38 3.94
C GLY A 220 3.33 42.69 3.56
N THR A 221 4.39 43.47 3.35
CA THR A 221 5.73 42.94 3.01
C THR A 221 6.10 41.74 3.90
N GLY A 222 6.88 40.77 3.39
CA GLY A 222 7.01 39.43 3.98
C GLY A 222 7.18 39.34 5.51
N GLY A 223 7.82 40.35 6.14
CA GLY A 223 7.96 40.44 7.59
C GLY A 223 6.63 40.64 8.34
N GLN A 224 5.77 41.54 7.86
CA GLN A 224 4.43 41.78 8.41
C GLN A 224 3.55 40.53 8.31
N ARG A 225 3.67 39.77 7.20
CA ARG A 225 2.98 38.48 7.04
C ARG A 225 3.34 37.52 8.17
N TRP A 226 4.63 37.31 8.45
CA TRP A 226 5.06 36.35 9.47
C TRP A 226 4.74 36.80 10.89
N ALA A 227 4.82 38.09 11.18
CA ALA A 227 4.36 38.63 12.46
C ALA A 227 2.87 38.33 12.70
N MET A 228 2.05 38.56 11.68
CA MET A 228 0.61 38.29 11.73
C MET A 228 0.29 36.80 11.87
N VAL A 229 0.90 35.94 11.07
CA VAL A 229 0.71 34.49 11.15
C VAL A 229 1.10 33.97 12.55
N ALA A 230 2.20 34.47 13.12
CA ALA A 230 2.61 34.12 14.48
C ALA A 230 1.57 34.55 15.53
N SER A 231 1.06 35.78 15.45
CA SER A 231 0.00 36.29 16.34
C SER A 231 -1.29 35.48 16.22
N LEU A 232 -1.73 35.16 15.00
CA LEU A 232 -2.94 34.38 14.75
C LEU A 232 -2.80 32.94 15.24
N ARG A 233 -1.64 32.29 15.02
CA ARG A 233 -1.38 30.95 15.52
C ARG A 233 -1.39 30.91 17.05
N ALA A 234 -0.77 31.88 17.71
CA ALA A 234 -0.80 32.03 19.16
C ALA A 234 -2.24 32.26 19.66
N GLY A 235 -3.01 33.13 18.99
CA GLY A 235 -4.42 33.37 19.30
C GLY A 235 -5.28 32.11 19.15
N LYS A 236 -5.12 31.36 18.05
CA LYS A 236 -5.81 30.08 17.82
C LYS A 236 -5.52 29.07 18.93
N HIS A 237 -4.27 28.96 19.36
CA HIS A 237 -3.90 28.07 20.47
C HIS A 237 -4.55 28.53 21.79
N ALA A 238 -4.49 29.82 22.10
CA ALA A 238 -5.11 30.39 23.30
C ALA A 238 -6.63 30.19 23.34
N LEU A 239 -7.30 30.13 22.17
CA LEU A 239 -8.73 29.83 22.09
C LEU A 239 -9.12 28.42 22.54
N THR A 240 -8.14 27.52 22.75
CA THR A 240 -8.41 26.21 23.35
C THR A 240 -8.86 26.35 24.80
N ASP A 241 -8.29 27.32 25.53
CA ASP A 241 -8.54 27.53 26.96
C ASP A 241 -9.37 28.80 27.25
N HIS A 242 -9.50 29.69 26.26
CA HIS A 242 -10.18 30.97 26.39
C HIS A 242 -11.25 31.17 25.30
N PRO A 243 -12.44 31.73 25.61
CA PRO A 243 -13.50 31.93 24.61
C PRO A 243 -13.17 33.05 23.60
N ALA A 244 -12.29 33.98 23.98
CA ALA A 244 -11.83 35.08 23.15
C ALA A 244 -10.41 35.52 23.58
N VAL A 245 -9.63 36.02 22.62
CA VAL A 245 -8.28 36.55 22.84
C VAL A 245 -8.04 37.76 21.94
N THR A 246 -7.36 38.77 22.46
CA THR A 246 -6.97 39.94 21.68
C THR A 246 -5.67 39.63 20.93
N VAL A 247 -5.73 39.65 19.60
CA VAL A 247 -4.61 39.36 18.70
C VAL A 247 -4.09 40.68 18.12
N PRO A 248 -2.81 41.04 18.38
CA PRO A 248 -2.22 42.22 17.77
C PRO A 248 -1.97 41.98 16.27
N LEU A 249 -2.40 42.92 15.43
CA LEU A 249 -2.10 42.95 14.00
C LEU A 249 -0.96 43.94 13.72
N PRO A 250 -0.05 43.64 12.77
CA PRO A 250 1.11 44.49 12.52
C PRO A 250 0.76 45.91 12.01
N ASP A 251 -0.29 46.05 11.20
CA ASP A 251 -0.63 47.32 10.52
C ASP A 251 -2.06 47.80 10.82
N GLY A 252 -2.65 47.36 11.94
CA GLY A 252 -4.06 47.67 12.25
C GLY A 252 -4.39 47.56 13.73
N PRO A 253 -5.63 47.92 14.12
CA PRO A 253 -6.09 47.72 15.48
C PRO A 253 -6.04 46.23 15.83
N ALA A 254 -5.75 45.93 17.10
CA ALA A 254 -5.84 44.57 17.59
C ALA A 254 -7.26 44.02 17.38
N VAL A 255 -7.35 42.76 16.96
CA VAL A 255 -8.62 42.10 16.68
C VAL A 255 -8.94 41.13 17.80
N VAL A 256 -10.21 41.10 18.22
CA VAL A 256 -10.68 40.08 19.16
C VAL A 256 -11.02 38.83 18.37
N LEU A 257 -10.13 37.83 18.45
CA LEU A 257 -10.37 36.50 17.91
C LEU A 257 -11.21 35.73 18.93
N HIS A 258 -12.34 35.17 18.53
CA HIS A 258 -13.22 34.38 19.39
C HIS A 258 -13.56 33.04 18.76
N THR A 259 -14.03 32.07 19.57
CA THR A 259 -14.32 30.70 19.11
C THR A 259 -15.24 30.64 17.90
N GLY A 260 -16.27 31.51 17.83
CA GLY A 260 -17.14 31.57 16.65
C GLY A 260 -16.44 31.93 15.32
N LEU A 261 -15.42 32.80 15.33
CA LEU A 261 -14.64 33.11 14.12
C LEU A 261 -13.70 31.95 13.77
N LEU A 262 -13.10 31.31 14.77
CA LEU A 262 -12.31 30.10 14.58
C LEU A 262 -13.14 28.97 13.98
N ASP A 263 -14.34 28.73 14.50
CA ASP A 263 -15.27 27.72 14.01
C ASP A 263 -15.65 28.00 12.54
N GLN A 264 -15.95 29.24 12.19
CA GLN A 264 -16.24 29.63 10.80
C GLN A 264 -15.05 29.37 9.86
N ALA A 265 -13.83 29.72 10.29
CA ALA A 265 -12.63 29.49 9.50
C ALA A 265 -12.26 28.00 9.41
N ALA A 266 -12.51 27.22 10.48
CA ALA A 266 -12.18 25.81 10.55
C ALA A 266 -13.19 24.91 9.82
N GLN A 267 -14.47 25.30 9.75
CA GLN A 267 -15.57 24.46 9.25
C GLN A 267 -15.27 23.78 7.89
N PRO A 268 -14.76 24.47 6.84
CA PRO A 268 -14.46 23.83 5.56
C PRO A 268 -13.35 22.78 5.68
N VAL A 269 -12.34 23.07 6.49
CA VAL A 269 -11.20 22.18 6.75
C VAL A 269 -11.65 20.94 7.52
N LEU A 270 -12.49 21.11 8.54
CA LEU A 270 -13.02 20.01 9.35
C LEU A 270 -13.97 19.11 8.54
N HIS A 271 -14.78 19.67 7.65
CA HIS A 271 -15.58 18.87 6.71
C HIS A 271 -14.69 18.03 5.78
N ARG A 272 -13.59 18.61 5.30
CA ARG A 272 -12.63 17.87 4.48
C ARG A 272 -11.97 16.73 5.27
N ILE A 273 -11.64 16.95 6.54
CA ILE A 273 -11.12 15.89 7.44
C ILE A 273 -12.15 14.77 7.64
N ALA A 274 -13.43 15.11 7.86
CA ALA A 274 -14.47 14.11 7.99
C ALA A 274 -14.65 13.29 6.69
N HIS A 275 -14.60 13.95 5.53
CA HIS A 275 -14.63 13.27 4.24
C HIS A 275 -13.41 12.35 4.04
N LEU A 276 -12.20 12.84 4.32
CA LEU A 276 -10.97 12.06 4.26
C LEU A 276 -11.04 10.82 5.16
N THR A 277 -11.67 10.96 6.33
CA THR A 277 -11.89 9.86 7.26
C THR A 277 -12.81 8.80 6.65
N THR A 278 -13.95 9.21 6.08
CA THR A 278 -14.86 8.31 5.36
C THR A 278 -14.18 7.62 4.18
N GLU A 279 -13.39 8.36 3.39
CA GLU A 279 -12.63 7.80 2.26
C GLU A 279 -11.61 6.76 2.73
N ALA A 280 -10.90 6.99 3.83
CA ALA A 280 -9.90 6.07 4.35
C ALA A 280 -10.55 4.77 4.88
N ILE A 281 -11.70 4.90 5.56
CA ILE A 281 -12.51 3.76 6.01
C ILE A 281 -13.01 2.94 4.82
N THR A 282 -13.51 3.62 3.79
CA THR A 282 -14.01 2.98 2.56
C THR A 282 -12.87 2.32 1.79
N ALA A 283 -11.69 2.93 1.72
CA ALA A 283 -10.50 2.37 1.08
C ALA A 283 -10.00 1.09 1.78
N ALA A 284 -10.28 0.94 3.08
CA ALA A 284 -10.07 -0.29 3.83
C ALA A 284 -11.20 -1.33 3.65
N GLU A 285 -12.20 -1.04 2.80
CA GLU A 285 -13.40 -1.85 2.58
C GLU A 285 -14.26 -2.06 3.85
N LEU A 286 -14.28 -1.05 4.73
CA LEU A 286 -15.03 -1.06 5.98
C LEU A 286 -16.10 0.04 5.99
N THR A 287 -16.96 -0.01 7.00
CA THR A 287 -17.87 1.06 7.38
C THR A 287 -17.51 1.60 8.78
N PRO A 288 -17.97 2.80 9.18
CA PRO A 288 -17.72 3.32 10.52
C PRO A 288 -18.16 2.38 11.66
N ARG A 289 -19.14 1.50 11.41
CA ARG A 289 -19.65 0.53 12.40
C ARG A 289 -18.72 -0.67 12.62
N ASP A 290 -17.82 -0.94 11.68
CA ASP A 290 -16.86 -2.04 11.78
C ASP A 290 -15.63 -1.66 12.63
N LEU A 291 -15.46 -0.36 12.90
CA LEU A 291 -14.39 0.16 13.72
C LEU A 291 -14.76 0.14 15.21
N THR A 292 -13.78 -0.20 16.04
CA THR A 292 -13.84 0.01 17.49
C THR A 292 -13.95 1.50 17.83
N GLY A 293 -13.34 2.34 17.01
CA GLY A 293 -13.42 3.79 17.12
C GLY A 293 -12.50 4.49 16.11
N VAL A 294 -12.72 5.79 15.97
CA VAL A 294 -11.80 6.71 15.28
C VAL A 294 -11.10 7.56 16.34
N TYR A 295 -9.78 7.48 16.42
CA TYR A 295 -8.97 8.14 17.44
C TYR A 295 -8.24 9.32 16.83
N CYS A 296 -8.56 10.53 17.27
CA CYS A 296 -8.01 11.78 16.75
C CYS A 296 -6.77 12.21 17.54
N VAL A 297 -5.69 12.51 16.83
CA VAL A 297 -4.39 12.99 17.37
C VAL A 297 -3.94 14.25 16.62
N GLY A 298 -2.89 14.90 17.09
CA GLY A 298 -2.39 16.16 16.52
C GLY A 298 -3.02 17.41 17.15
N GLY A 299 -2.41 18.57 16.91
CA GLY A 299 -2.81 19.83 17.54
C GLY A 299 -4.23 20.27 17.19
N THR A 300 -4.64 20.07 15.93
CA THR A 300 -5.97 20.47 15.44
C THR A 300 -7.08 19.57 15.98
N ALA A 301 -6.75 18.37 16.49
CA ALA A 301 -7.73 17.45 17.07
C ALA A 301 -8.41 18.01 18.32
N ARG A 302 -7.78 18.99 18.98
CA ARG A 302 -8.30 19.65 20.18
C ARG A 302 -9.52 20.53 19.90
N LEU A 303 -9.78 20.89 18.64
CA LEU A 303 -10.93 21.72 18.28
C LEU A 303 -12.23 20.96 18.58
N PRO A 304 -13.10 21.44 19.49
CA PRO A 304 -14.34 20.75 19.84
C PRO A 304 -15.25 20.51 18.62
N LEU A 305 -15.20 21.44 17.66
CA LEU A 305 -15.95 21.36 16.42
C LEU A 305 -15.61 20.11 15.58
N LEU A 306 -14.37 19.59 15.65
CA LEU A 306 -13.99 18.38 14.90
C LEU A 306 -14.84 17.18 15.32
N ALA A 307 -15.00 16.95 16.62
CA ALA A 307 -15.79 15.83 17.13
C ALA A 307 -17.25 15.92 16.67
N LYS A 308 -17.80 17.14 16.66
CA LYS A 308 -19.14 17.41 16.12
C LYS A 308 -19.21 17.13 14.62
N THR A 309 -18.27 17.63 13.82
CA THR A 309 -18.26 17.41 12.36
C THR A 309 -18.11 15.94 12.00
N LEU A 310 -17.31 15.17 12.74
CA LEU A 310 -17.23 13.72 12.57
C LEU A 310 -18.55 13.03 12.91
N THR A 311 -19.20 13.44 14.01
CA THR A 311 -20.50 12.91 14.43
C THR A 311 -21.58 13.18 13.38
N ASP A 312 -21.61 14.38 12.81
CA ASP A 312 -22.53 14.76 11.72
C ASP A 312 -22.29 13.91 10.45
N ALA A 313 -21.06 13.43 10.24
CA ALA A 313 -20.69 12.49 9.19
C ALA A 313 -20.96 11.01 9.54
N GLY A 314 -21.55 10.72 10.70
CA GLY A 314 -21.83 9.36 11.18
C GLY A 314 -20.63 8.64 11.77
N ILE A 315 -19.57 9.36 12.14
CA ILE A 315 -18.33 8.83 12.70
C ILE A 315 -18.20 9.25 14.16
N THR A 316 -18.03 8.28 15.06
CA THR A 316 -17.74 8.57 16.48
C THR A 316 -16.24 8.78 16.66
N GLY A 317 -15.81 10.05 16.59
CA GLY A 317 -14.43 10.47 16.85
C GLY A 317 -14.13 10.61 18.34
N THR A 318 -13.01 10.05 18.79
CA THR A 318 -12.51 10.13 20.17
C THR A 318 -11.19 10.89 20.17
N LEU A 319 -11.10 11.97 20.93
CA LEU A 319 -9.84 12.67 21.15
C LEU A 319 -8.93 11.82 22.05
N VAL A 320 -7.71 11.55 21.59
CA VAL A 320 -6.70 10.85 22.40
C VAL A 320 -6.17 11.79 23.47
N ASP A 321 -5.91 11.28 24.68
CA ASP A 321 -5.25 12.06 25.73
C ASP A 321 -3.85 12.52 25.28
N GLN A 322 -3.51 13.76 25.59
CA GLN A 322 -2.29 14.43 25.12
C GLN A 322 -2.04 14.20 23.61
N PRO A 323 -2.94 14.66 22.72
CA PRO A 323 -3.00 14.25 21.31
C PRO A 323 -1.73 14.59 20.51
N THR A 324 -0.94 15.56 20.96
CA THR A 324 0.33 15.98 20.35
C THR A 324 1.54 15.14 20.80
N LEU A 325 1.41 14.39 21.91
CA LEU A 325 2.46 13.51 22.44
C LEU A 325 2.18 12.03 22.20
N ALA A 326 0.94 11.66 21.87
CA ALA A 326 0.49 10.27 21.74
C ALA A 326 1.38 9.43 20.81
N ALA A 327 1.81 9.98 19.68
CA ALA A 327 2.68 9.27 18.73
C ALA A 327 4.09 9.08 19.28
N ALA A 328 4.72 10.13 19.84
CA ALA A 328 6.04 10.04 20.47
C ALA A 328 6.02 9.07 21.68
N ARG A 329 4.98 9.13 22.51
CA ARG A 329 4.79 8.22 23.65
C ARG A 329 4.61 6.77 23.22
N GLY A 330 3.75 6.53 22.23
CA GLY A 330 3.57 5.20 21.66
C GLY A 330 4.84 4.63 21.03
N ALA A 331 5.62 5.49 20.38
CA ALA A 331 6.93 5.11 19.86
C ALA A 331 7.91 4.81 21.00
N ALA A 332 7.86 5.53 22.14
CA ALA A 332 8.67 5.21 23.31
C ALA A 332 8.28 3.86 23.94
N ASP A 333 6.99 3.53 23.97
CA ASP A 333 6.44 2.31 24.56
C ASP A 333 6.62 1.07 23.68
N ALA A 334 6.84 1.22 22.37
CA ALA A 334 6.95 0.09 21.46
C ALA A 334 8.04 -0.93 21.91
N GLY A 335 7.78 -2.24 21.83
CA GLY A 335 8.82 -3.25 22.09
C GLY A 335 9.94 -3.18 21.04
N ALA A 336 11.10 -3.80 21.29
CA ALA A 336 12.15 -4.01 20.27
C ALA A 336 11.71 -4.94 19.11
N THR A 337 10.43 -5.32 19.07
CA THR A 337 9.81 -6.24 18.11
C THR A 337 9.27 -5.56 16.85
N THR A 338 9.56 -4.29 16.60
CA THR A 338 9.32 -3.71 15.27
C THR A 338 10.45 -4.14 14.34
N THR A 339 10.27 -5.31 13.71
CA THR A 339 10.91 -5.61 12.43
C THR A 339 10.83 -4.36 11.54
N ASP A 340 11.98 -3.90 11.07
CA ASP A 340 12.13 -2.85 10.06
C ASP A 340 10.99 -3.00 9.03
N PRO A 341 10.20 -1.95 8.71
CA PRO A 341 8.97 -2.12 7.98
C PRO A 341 9.29 -2.62 6.59
N THR A 342 9.14 -3.93 6.40
CA THR A 342 8.82 -4.51 5.12
C THR A 342 7.63 -3.72 4.62
N THR A 343 7.81 -3.01 3.50
CA THR A 343 6.76 -2.26 2.79
C THR A 343 5.42 -2.97 2.95
N PRO A 344 4.42 -2.34 3.58
CA PRO A 344 3.14 -2.98 3.86
C PRO A 344 2.59 -3.58 2.57
N GLU A 345 2.27 -4.87 2.66
CA GLU A 345 1.51 -5.59 1.67
C GLU A 345 0.23 -4.79 1.40
N GLU A 346 0.05 -4.29 0.17
CA GLU A 346 -1.26 -3.80 -0.28
C GLU A 346 -2.18 -5.04 -0.23
N PRO A 347 -3.08 -5.18 0.77
CA PRO A 347 -3.87 -6.39 0.88
C PRO A 347 -4.82 -6.37 -0.31
N LEU A 348 -4.63 -7.30 -1.25
CA LEU A 348 -5.69 -7.54 -2.23
C LEU A 348 -6.93 -7.97 -1.43
N PRO A 349 -8.10 -7.39 -1.70
CA PRO A 349 -9.36 -7.77 -1.06
C PRO A 349 -9.51 -9.29 -1.02
N PRO A 350 -9.98 -9.87 0.09
CA PRO A 350 -10.07 -11.33 0.25
C PRO A 350 -10.86 -11.98 -0.91
N VAL A 351 -11.86 -11.27 -1.44
CA VAL A 351 -12.66 -11.69 -2.60
C VAL A 351 -11.83 -11.76 -3.89
N ARG A 352 -10.95 -10.77 -4.15
CA ARG A 352 -10.08 -10.78 -5.34
C ARG A 352 -9.03 -11.88 -5.28
N ARG A 353 -8.47 -12.16 -4.10
CA ARG A 353 -7.55 -13.29 -3.88
C ARG A 353 -8.26 -14.62 -4.09
N ALA A 354 -9.45 -14.79 -3.50
CA ALA A 354 -10.26 -15.98 -3.67
C ALA A 354 -10.62 -16.20 -5.16
N ALA A 355 -11.03 -15.15 -5.87
CA ALA A 355 -11.34 -15.23 -7.30
C ALA A 355 -10.13 -15.60 -8.17
N ALA A 356 -8.94 -15.08 -7.86
CA ALA A 356 -7.71 -15.41 -8.60
C ALA A 356 -7.29 -16.89 -8.49
N ILE A 357 -7.71 -17.58 -7.42
CA ILE A 357 -7.45 -19.01 -7.20
C ILE A 357 -8.62 -19.87 -7.72
N ALA A 358 -9.84 -19.50 -7.34
CA ALA A 358 -11.03 -20.31 -7.61
C ALA A 358 -11.38 -20.35 -9.11
N LEU A 359 -11.29 -19.23 -9.81
CA LEU A 359 -11.75 -19.12 -11.19
C LEU A 359 -10.93 -20.00 -12.17
N PRO A 360 -9.58 -20.01 -12.13
CA PRO A 360 -8.80 -20.94 -12.93
C PRO A 360 -9.02 -22.41 -12.50
N GLY A 361 -9.22 -22.66 -11.21
CA GLY A 361 -9.53 -24.00 -10.70
C GLY A 361 -10.84 -24.56 -11.27
N PHE A 362 -11.92 -23.79 -11.20
CA PHE A 362 -13.20 -24.18 -11.78
C PHE A 362 -13.15 -24.29 -13.30
N ALA A 363 -12.47 -23.36 -13.98
CA ALA A 363 -12.27 -23.44 -15.43
C ALA A 363 -11.50 -24.71 -15.83
N SER A 364 -10.47 -25.08 -15.07
CA SER A 364 -9.70 -26.32 -15.27
C SER A 364 -10.59 -27.56 -15.16
N LEU A 365 -11.37 -27.66 -14.08
CA LEU A 365 -12.27 -28.79 -13.85
C LEU A 365 -13.38 -28.88 -14.91
N ALA A 366 -13.93 -27.74 -15.34
CA ALA A 366 -14.94 -27.71 -16.38
C ALA A 366 -14.42 -28.25 -17.72
N LEU A 367 -13.23 -27.80 -18.15
CA LEU A 367 -12.61 -28.26 -19.40
C LEU A 367 -12.22 -29.74 -19.34
N VAL A 368 -11.63 -30.21 -18.23
CA VAL A 368 -11.28 -31.63 -18.12
C VAL A 368 -12.53 -32.51 -18.08
N SER A 369 -13.59 -32.05 -17.42
CA SER A 369 -14.87 -32.75 -17.38
C SER A 369 -15.48 -32.86 -18.78
N GLN A 370 -15.58 -31.75 -19.52
CA GLN A 370 -16.12 -31.76 -20.88
C GLN A 370 -15.25 -32.61 -21.82
N PHE A 371 -13.91 -32.51 -21.75
CA PHE A 371 -12.99 -33.36 -22.51
C PHE A 371 -13.26 -34.86 -22.31
N LEU A 372 -13.51 -35.30 -21.08
CA LEU A 372 -13.80 -36.70 -20.75
C LEU A 372 -15.21 -37.12 -21.19
N LEU A 373 -16.19 -36.23 -21.08
CA LEU A 373 -17.60 -36.57 -21.34
C LEU A 373 -17.98 -36.51 -22.82
N THR A 374 -17.27 -35.75 -23.64
CA THR A 374 -17.61 -35.56 -25.07
C THR A 374 -16.61 -36.10 -26.12
N PRO A 375 -15.83 -37.20 -25.91
CA PRO A 375 -15.04 -37.79 -26.99
C PRO A 375 -15.90 -38.17 -28.21
N GLU A 376 -15.47 -37.81 -29.42
CA GLU A 376 -16.10 -38.28 -30.65
C GLU A 376 -15.52 -39.66 -31.01
N TRP A 377 -16.36 -40.69 -31.07
CA TRP A 377 -15.94 -42.05 -31.40
C TRP A 377 -16.20 -42.36 -32.88
N ARG A 378 -15.15 -42.67 -33.65
CA ARG A 378 -15.26 -43.12 -35.05
C ARG A 378 -14.90 -44.60 -35.20
N GLY A 379 -15.44 -45.25 -36.23
CA GLY A 379 -15.12 -46.63 -36.58
C GLY A 379 -16.24 -47.64 -36.29
N SER A 380 -15.95 -48.93 -36.50
CA SER A 380 -16.92 -50.02 -36.35
C SER A 380 -16.90 -50.60 -34.94
N LEU A 381 -17.86 -51.46 -34.60
CA LEU A 381 -17.98 -52.11 -33.28
C LEU A 381 -16.68 -52.81 -32.81
N MET A 382 -15.81 -53.27 -33.71
CA MET A 382 -14.54 -53.94 -33.38
C MET A 382 -13.32 -53.01 -33.36
N TYR A 383 -13.36 -51.86 -34.04
CA TYR A 383 -12.26 -50.89 -34.11
C TYR A 383 -12.84 -49.49 -33.94
N ARG A 384 -12.91 -49.03 -32.69
CA ARG A 384 -13.42 -47.72 -32.31
C ARG A 384 -12.25 -46.82 -31.93
N GLU A 385 -12.07 -45.72 -32.66
CA GLU A 385 -11.07 -44.71 -32.36
C GLU A 385 -11.73 -43.46 -31.76
N ALA A 386 -11.19 -42.96 -30.64
CA ALA A 386 -11.59 -41.70 -30.05
C ALA A 386 -10.82 -40.55 -30.69
N ILE A 387 -11.55 -39.56 -31.19
CA ILE A 387 -11.01 -38.27 -31.60
C ILE A 387 -11.14 -37.32 -30.40
N LEU A 388 -9.99 -36.78 -29.98
CA LEU A 388 -9.85 -36.03 -28.75
C LEU A 388 -9.40 -34.60 -29.05
N ASN A 389 -9.96 -33.65 -28.31
CA ASN A 389 -9.55 -32.26 -28.37
C ASN A 389 -8.38 -32.05 -27.42
N TRP A 390 -7.18 -32.28 -27.95
CA TRP A 390 -5.94 -32.12 -27.19
C TRP A 390 -5.73 -30.69 -26.69
N GLY A 391 -6.32 -29.70 -27.36
CA GLY A 391 -6.28 -28.29 -26.94
C GLY A 391 -7.03 -28.04 -25.64
N GLU A 392 -8.18 -28.67 -25.46
CA GLU A 392 -8.97 -28.57 -24.23
C GLU A 392 -8.25 -29.21 -23.03
N LEU A 393 -7.68 -30.40 -23.21
CA LEU A 393 -6.86 -31.04 -22.19
C LEU A 393 -5.63 -30.19 -21.81
N THR A 394 -5.00 -29.56 -22.80
CA THR A 394 -3.88 -28.63 -22.61
C THR A 394 -4.32 -27.43 -21.75
N MET A 395 -5.44 -26.81 -22.10
CA MET A 395 -5.99 -25.66 -21.38
C MET A 395 -6.38 -26.01 -19.95
N ALA A 396 -6.96 -27.20 -19.74
CA ALA A 396 -7.29 -27.70 -18.40
C ALA A 396 -6.03 -27.80 -17.52
N ALA A 397 -4.93 -28.35 -18.05
CA ALA A 397 -3.64 -28.42 -17.35
C ALA A 397 -3.05 -27.03 -17.07
N VAL A 398 -3.07 -26.13 -18.06
CA VAL A 398 -2.60 -24.74 -17.89
C VAL A 398 -3.36 -24.01 -16.78
N PHE A 399 -4.69 -24.14 -16.74
CA PHE A 399 -5.50 -23.51 -15.70
C PHE A 399 -5.32 -24.15 -14.32
N ALA A 400 -5.07 -25.46 -14.24
CA ALA A 400 -4.71 -26.11 -12.97
C ALA A 400 -3.40 -25.54 -12.42
N VAL A 401 -2.39 -25.35 -13.29
CA VAL A 401 -1.11 -24.73 -12.90
C VAL A 401 -1.31 -23.29 -12.47
N ILE A 402 -2.11 -22.49 -13.19
CA ILE A 402 -2.42 -21.11 -12.78
C ILE A 402 -3.11 -21.08 -11.42
N ALA A 403 -4.11 -21.94 -11.18
CA ALA A 403 -4.81 -22.01 -9.90
C ALA A 403 -3.84 -22.32 -8.74
N CYS A 404 -2.96 -23.31 -8.93
CA CYS A 404 -1.97 -23.68 -7.93
C CYS A 404 -0.97 -22.55 -7.68
N LEU A 405 -0.44 -21.93 -8.73
CA LEU A 405 0.52 -20.82 -8.62
C LEU A 405 -0.09 -19.57 -7.97
N SER A 406 -1.35 -19.24 -8.27
CA SER A 406 -2.11 -18.18 -7.58
C SER A 406 -2.27 -18.47 -6.08
N ALA A 407 -2.32 -19.74 -5.68
CA ALA A 407 -2.36 -20.15 -4.27
C ALA A 407 -0.96 -20.20 -3.60
N GLY A 408 0.11 -19.96 -4.35
CA GLY A 408 1.49 -20.09 -3.85
C GLY A 408 1.82 -19.21 -2.64
N THR A 409 1.25 -18.01 -2.54
CA THR A 409 1.41 -17.15 -1.34
C THR A 409 0.66 -17.66 -0.12
N VAL A 410 -0.47 -18.36 -0.31
CA VAL A 410 -1.22 -19.01 0.77
C VAL A 410 -0.46 -20.25 1.28
N LEU A 411 0.17 -21.01 0.37
CA LEU A 411 1.08 -22.08 0.77
C LEU A 411 2.30 -21.52 1.51
N ALA A 412 2.89 -20.42 1.04
CA ALA A 412 4.02 -19.78 1.72
C ALA A 412 3.67 -19.37 3.16
N SER A 413 2.50 -18.76 3.38
CA SER A 413 2.08 -18.32 4.72
C SER A 413 1.78 -19.49 5.65
N THR A 414 1.18 -20.57 5.15
CA THR A 414 0.95 -21.79 5.95
C THR A 414 2.25 -22.52 6.31
N ILE A 415 3.23 -22.53 5.41
CA ILE A 415 4.57 -23.09 5.68
C ILE A 415 5.31 -22.24 6.72
N ALA A 416 5.23 -20.90 6.60
CA ALA A 416 5.80 -19.98 7.59
C ALA A 416 5.22 -20.21 8.99
N ASN A 417 3.90 -20.40 9.12
CA ASN A 417 3.24 -20.66 10.39
C ASN A 417 3.63 -21.99 11.07
N ARG A 418 4.24 -22.93 10.33
CA ARG A 418 4.65 -24.25 10.85
C ARG A 418 6.15 -24.35 11.16
N THR A 419 6.95 -23.36 10.76
CA THR A 419 8.40 -23.37 10.94
C THR A 419 8.78 -22.57 12.18
N THR A 420 9.49 -23.21 13.12
CA THR A 420 9.90 -22.59 14.40
C THR A 420 11.24 -21.86 14.31
N THR A 421 11.98 -22.05 13.21
CA THR A 421 13.28 -21.42 12.96
C THR A 421 13.10 -20.08 12.23
N PRO A 422 13.79 -19.00 12.64
CA PRO A 422 13.72 -17.72 11.97
C PRO A 422 14.38 -17.80 10.58
N THR A 423 13.56 -17.90 9.53
CA THR A 423 14.00 -17.87 8.13
C THR A 423 13.48 -16.63 7.41
N SER A 424 14.16 -16.20 6.36
CA SER A 424 13.80 -14.97 5.65
C SER A 424 12.45 -15.10 4.92
N PRO A 425 11.62 -14.04 4.84
CA PRO A 425 10.32 -14.07 4.14
C PRO A 425 10.40 -14.48 2.65
N GLY A 426 11.52 -14.19 2.00
CA GLY A 426 11.78 -14.59 0.62
C GLY A 426 11.93 -16.11 0.45
N ILE A 427 12.51 -16.79 1.44
CA ILE A 427 12.62 -18.26 1.45
C ILE A 427 11.24 -18.89 1.55
N HIS A 428 10.39 -18.43 2.47
CA HIS A 428 9.02 -18.95 2.59
C HIS A 428 8.22 -18.76 1.29
N THR A 429 8.33 -17.58 0.68
CA THR A 429 7.67 -17.29 -0.60
C THR A 429 8.18 -18.19 -1.72
N GLY A 430 9.50 -18.34 -1.84
CA GLY A 430 10.11 -19.26 -2.82
C GLY A 430 9.66 -20.71 -2.62
N THR A 431 9.62 -21.19 -1.37
CA THR A 431 9.12 -22.53 -1.06
C THR A 431 7.63 -22.70 -1.40
N GLY A 432 6.81 -21.67 -1.16
CA GLY A 432 5.40 -21.69 -1.53
C GLY A 432 5.17 -21.74 -3.04
N ILE A 433 5.94 -20.97 -3.83
CA ILE A 433 5.88 -21.00 -5.30
C ILE A 433 6.30 -22.38 -5.83
N LEU A 434 7.38 -22.98 -5.30
CA LEU A 434 7.82 -24.32 -5.71
C LEU A 434 6.82 -25.42 -5.33
N ALA A 435 6.23 -25.34 -4.13
CA ALA A 435 5.19 -26.27 -3.70
C ALA A 435 3.95 -26.17 -4.62
N ALA A 436 3.52 -24.95 -4.94
CA ALA A 436 2.43 -24.69 -5.86
C ALA A 436 2.73 -25.21 -7.29
N ALA A 437 3.93 -24.96 -7.80
CA ALA A 437 4.36 -25.46 -9.11
C ALA A 437 4.34 -27.00 -9.15
N SER A 438 4.84 -27.64 -8.10
CA SER A 438 4.86 -29.11 -7.96
C SER A 438 3.44 -29.68 -7.91
N LEU A 439 2.54 -29.04 -7.15
CA LEU A 439 1.14 -29.43 -7.09
C LEU A 439 0.45 -29.31 -8.46
N GLY A 440 0.70 -28.21 -9.19
CA GLY A 440 0.17 -28.03 -10.54
C GLY A 440 0.62 -29.10 -11.52
N VAL A 441 1.90 -29.50 -11.48
CA VAL A 441 2.43 -30.62 -12.27
C VAL A 441 1.77 -31.94 -11.89
N ALA A 442 1.60 -32.20 -10.59
CA ALA A 442 0.95 -33.43 -10.11
C ALA A 442 -0.52 -33.53 -10.57
N VAL A 443 -1.28 -32.43 -10.47
CA VAL A 443 -2.68 -32.36 -10.96
C VAL A 443 -2.73 -32.58 -12.47
N SER A 444 -1.82 -31.97 -13.22
CA SER A 444 -1.76 -32.12 -14.68
C SER A 444 -1.40 -33.54 -15.11
N GLY A 445 -0.47 -34.19 -14.40
CA GLY A 445 -0.15 -35.60 -14.58
C GLY A 445 -1.34 -36.51 -14.24
N MET A 446 -2.10 -36.18 -13.19
CA MET A 446 -3.33 -36.91 -12.84
C MET A 446 -4.38 -36.80 -13.94
N TYR A 447 -4.57 -35.63 -14.56
CA TYR A 447 -5.46 -35.48 -15.72
C TYR A 447 -5.05 -36.39 -16.87
N ALA A 448 -3.74 -36.58 -17.09
CA ALA A 448 -3.28 -37.50 -18.13
C ALA A 448 -3.60 -38.96 -17.84
N VAL A 449 -3.39 -39.39 -16.58
CA VAL A 449 -3.71 -40.77 -16.14
C VAL A 449 -5.22 -41.01 -16.20
N VAL A 450 -6.03 -40.08 -15.68
CA VAL A 450 -7.49 -40.18 -15.72
C VAL A 450 -8.00 -40.23 -17.15
N GLY A 451 -7.51 -39.36 -18.04
CA GLY A 451 -7.87 -39.39 -19.46
C GLY A 451 -7.49 -40.70 -20.15
N SER A 452 -6.29 -41.22 -19.87
CA SER A 452 -5.84 -42.51 -20.39
C SER A 452 -6.72 -43.67 -19.94
N LEU A 453 -7.05 -43.74 -18.64
CA LEU A 453 -7.91 -44.79 -18.08
C LEU A 453 -9.34 -44.69 -18.58
N TYR A 454 -9.88 -43.47 -18.68
CA TYR A 454 -11.26 -43.24 -19.07
C TYR A 454 -11.51 -43.53 -20.55
N VAL A 455 -10.60 -43.08 -21.44
CA VAL A 455 -10.73 -43.29 -22.89
C VAL A 455 -10.17 -44.67 -23.30
N GLY A 456 -9.30 -45.28 -22.50
CA GLY A 456 -8.70 -46.58 -22.80
C GLY A 456 -7.52 -46.52 -23.77
N TYR A 457 -6.83 -45.38 -23.83
CA TYR A 457 -5.69 -45.11 -24.73
C TYR A 457 -4.36 -45.08 -23.97
N PRO A 458 -3.21 -45.32 -24.65
CA PRO A 458 -1.90 -45.19 -24.02
C PRO A 458 -1.67 -43.78 -23.44
N VAL A 459 -1.14 -43.73 -22.22
CA VAL A 459 -0.95 -42.49 -21.45
C VAL A 459 0.01 -41.50 -22.11
N ASN A 460 0.87 -41.95 -23.03
CA ASN A 460 1.89 -41.14 -23.69
C ASN A 460 1.32 -39.90 -24.40
N GLY A 461 0.17 -40.02 -25.07
CA GLY A 461 -0.48 -38.88 -25.74
C GLY A 461 -0.96 -37.85 -24.72
N PHE A 462 -1.61 -38.31 -23.66
CA PHE A 462 -2.12 -37.46 -22.60
C PHE A 462 -1.01 -36.74 -21.82
N LEU A 463 0.09 -37.44 -21.50
CA LEU A 463 1.25 -36.82 -20.85
C LEU A 463 1.88 -35.74 -21.73
N ARG A 464 2.01 -35.99 -23.03
CA ARG A 464 2.55 -34.99 -23.97
C ARG A 464 1.72 -33.71 -23.93
N TRP A 465 0.40 -33.80 -23.99
CA TRP A 465 -0.47 -32.62 -24.06
C TRP A 465 -0.76 -31.94 -22.71
N THR A 466 -0.59 -32.65 -21.59
CA THR A 466 -0.73 -32.06 -20.25
C THR A 466 0.56 -31.45 -19.72
N LEU A 467 1.72 -32.09 -19.97
CA LEU A 467 2.99 -31.70 -19.35
C LEU A 467 3.88 -30.81 -20.24
N LEU A 468 3.96 -31.10 -21.56
CA LEU A 468 4.84 -30.33 -22.45
C LEU A 468 4.43 -28.84 -22.51
N PRO A 469 3.14 -28.47 -22.66
CA PRO A 469 2.74 -27.06 -22.75
C PRO A 469 2.93 -26.28 -21.45
N ILE A 470 2.87 -26.91 -20.28
CA ILE A 470 3.05 -26.24 -18.98
C ILE A 470 4.52 -26.11 -18.57
N THR A 471 5.41 -26.93 -19.14
CA THR A 471 6.83 -26.99 -18.77
C THR A 471 7.52 -25.62 -18.78
N PRO A 472 7.32 -24.75 -19.81
CA PRO A 472 7.91 -23.41 -19.82
C PRO A 472 7.40 -22.51 -18.68
N THR A 473 6.11 -22.59 -18.35
CA THR A 473 5.50 -21.82 -17.25
C THR A 473 6.04 -22.29 -15.89
N ILE A 474 6.14 -23.60 -15.67
CA ILE A 474 6.72 -24.18 -14.45
C ILE A 474 8.19 -23.80 -14.30
N THR A 475 8.95 -23.81 -15.40
CA THR A 475 10.35 -23.40 -15.41
C THR A 475 10.48 -21.92 -15.03
N ALA A 476 9.65 -21.04 -15.60
CA ALA A 476 9.61 -19.62 -15.24
C ALA A 476 9.24 -19.41 -13.75
N ALA A 477 8.27 -20.16 -13.23
CA ALA A 477 7.88 -20.11 -11.82
C ALA A 477 9.00 -20.60 -10.89
N ALA A 478 9.73 -21.65 -11.26
CA ALA A 478 10.87 -22.16 -10.50
C ALA A 478 12.04 -21.16 -10.47
N VAL A 479 12.35 -20.53 -11.60
CA VAL A 479 13.34 -19.43 -11.65
C VAL A 479 12.88 -18.27 -10.78
N MET A 480 11.61 -17.90 -10.84
CA MET A 480 11.02 -16.86 -10.00
C MET A 480 11.12 -17.21 -8.50
N ALA A 481 10.90 -18.46 -8.11
CA ALA A 481 11.06 -18.93 -6.74
C ALA A 481 12.52 -18.87 -6.27
N LEU A 482 13.48 -19.22 -7.13
CA LEU A 482 14.91 -19.10 -6.84
C LEU A 482 15.30 -17.63 -6.63
N ILE A 483 14.77 -16.74 -7.47
CA ILE A 483 14.95 -15.29 -7.32
C ILE A 483 14.32 -14.81 -6.01
N ALA A 484 13.10 -15.25 -5.69
CA ALA A 484 12.40 -14.92 -4.44
C ALA A 484 13.20 -15.35 -3.19
N ALA A 485 13.78 -16.54 -3.21
CA ALA A 485 14.59 -17.08 -2.12
C ALA A 485 15.93 -16.33 -1.94
N ARG A 486 16.49 -15.78 -3.03
CA ARG A 486 17.77 -15.06 -3.02
C ARG A 486 17.62 -13.55 -2.80
N GLN A 487 16.50 -12.95 -3.21
CA GLN A 487 16.26 -11.52 -3.07
C GLN A 487 15.62 -11.20 -1.71
N TRP A 488 16.19 -10.23 -1.00
CA TRP A 488 15.66 -9.73 0.28
C TRP A 488 14.53 -8.68 0.10
N ARG A 489 14.03 -8.49 -1.12
CA ARG A 489 13.08 -7.42 -1.47
C ARG A 489 11.76 -8.02 -1.95
N ILE A 490 10.66 -7.44 -1.49
CA ILE A 490 9.31 -7.74 -1.96
C ILE A 490 9.05 -6.89 -3.21
N PRO A 491 8.55 -7.46 -4.32
CA PRO A 491 8.19 -6.69 -5.52
C PRO A 491 7.06 -5.69 -5.23
N ALA A 492 7.02 -4.57 -5.96
CA ALA A 492 6.02 -3.53 -5.78
C ALA A 492 4.59 -4.09 -5.95
N GLY A 493 3.74 -3.91 -4.93
CA GLY A 493 2.39 -4.48 -4.88
C GLY A 493 2.29 -5.91 -4.33
N GLY A 494 3.41 -6.51 -3.90
CA GLY A 494 3.44 -7.79 -3.20
C GLY A 494 3.44 -9.02 -4.10
N TRP A 495 3.88 -10.15 -3.54
CA TRP A 495 3.93 -11.43 -4.24
C TRP A 495 2.54 -11.93 -4.67
N SER A 496 1.49 -11.67 -3.90
CA SER A 496 0.12 -12.07 -4.28
C SER A 496 -0.34 -11.39 -5.57
N LYS A 497 0.02 -10.13 -5.78
CA LYS A 497 -0.34 -9.36 -6.99
C LYS A 497 0.50 -9.79 -8.18
N LEU A 498 1.78 -10.09 -7.95
CA LEU A 498 2.68 -10.58 -8.98
C LEU A 498 2.26 -11.95 -9.52
N LEU A 499 1.80 -12.86 -8.64
CA LEU A 499 1.36 -14.20 -9.02
C LEU A 499 -0.10 -14.24 -9.53
N ALA A 500 -0.88 -13.17 -9.36
CA ALA A 500 -2.28 -13.12 -9.77
C ALA A 500 -2.43 -12.98 -11.30
N PHE A 501 -2.72 -14.09 -11.95
CA PHE A 501 -2.98 -14.12 -13.39
C PHE A 501 -4.30 -13.40 -13.75
N PRO A 502 -4.40 -12.72 -14.92
CA PRO A 502 -5.61 -11.99 -15.31
C PRO A 502 -6.85 -12.89 -15.42
N THR A 503 -7.79 -12.77 -14.47
CA THR A 503 -9.03 -13.58 -14.42
C THR A 503 -9.91 -13.41 -15.65
N GLY A 504 -9.95 -12.21 -16.25
CA GLY A 504 -10.67 -11.96 -17.50
C GLY A 504 -10.14 -12.76 -18.69
N SER A 505 -8.83 -13.04 -18.73
CA SER A 505 -8.24 -13.92 -19.76
C SER A 505 -8.66 -15.38 -19.57
N VAL A 506 -8.69 -15.84 -18.32
CA VAL A 506 -9.10 -17.21 -17.97
C VAL A 506 -10.55 -17.46 -18.37
N LEU A 507 -11.47 -16.56 -17.99
CA LEU A 507 -12.88 -16.68 -18.33
C LEU A 507 -13.13 -16.72 -19.84
N THR A 508 -12.55 -15.76 -20.57
CA THR A 508 -12.75 -15.64 -22.01
C THR A 508 -12.17 -16.84 -22.76
N ALA A 509 -10.96 -17.29 -22.40
CA ALA A 509 -10.33 -18.44 -23.02
C ALA A 509 -11.00 -19.77 -22.65
N ALA A 510 -11.45 -19.95 -21.41
CA ALA A 510 -12.20 -21.13 -20.99
C ALA A 510 -13.54 -21.23 -21.73
N ALA A 511 -14.34 -20.16 -21.74
CA ALA A 511 -15.59 -20.09 -22.49
C ALA A 511 -15.37 -20.35 -23.98
N GLY A 512 -14.29 -19.80 -24.54
CA GLY A 512 -13.89 -20.03 -25.92
C GLY A 512 -13.63 -21.51 -26.23
N MET A 513 -12.86 -22.19 -25.38
CA MET A 513 -12.53 -23.61 -25.57
C MET A 513 -13.73 -24.53 -25.34
N LEU A 514 -14.60 -24.26 -24.36
CA LEU A 514 -15.84 -25.03 -24.13
C LEU A 514 -16.77 -24.97 -25.37
N LEU A 515 -16.88 -23.80 -26.00
CA LEU A 515 -17.65 -23.59 -27.23
C LEU A 515 -17.01 -24.27 -28.45
N ILE A 516 -15.69 -24.23 -28.56
CA ILE A 516 -14.95 -24.98 -29.59
C ILE A 516 -15.25 -26.47 -29.45
N GLN A 517 -15.13 -27.02 -28.23
CA GLN A 517 -15.40 -28.43 -27.98
C GLN A 517 -16.85 -28.78 -28.34
N TYR A 518 -17.81 -27.99 -27.88
CA TYR A 518 -19.22 -28.17 -28.24
C TYR A 518 -19.42 -28.20 -29.77
N SER A 519 -18.79 -27.28 -30.50
CA SER A 519 -18.93 -27.22 -31.97
C SER A 519 -18.35 -28.43 -32.71
N LEU A 520 -17.34 -29.07 -32.12
CA LEU A 520 -16.67 -30.23 -32.69
C LEU A 520 -17.41 -31.54 -32.37
N THR A 521 -18.11 -31.60 -31.24
CA THR A 521 -18.69 -32.85 -30.72
C THR A 521 -20.22 -32.92 -30.80
N ALA A 522 -20.91 -31.79 -31.00
CA ALA A 522 -22.37 -31.76 -31.04
C ALA A 522 -22.94 -32.48 -32.28
N ASP A 523 -24.07 -33.16 -32.09
CA ASP A 523 -24.78 -33.84 -33.17
C ASP A 523 -25.23 -32.86 -34.26
N ARG A 524 -24.82 -33.12 -35.50
CA ARG A 524 -25.05 -32.21 -36.64
C ARG A 524 -26.39 -32.44 -37.32
N TRP A 525 -27.47 -32.04 -36.65
CA TRP A 525 -28.83 -32.02 -37.23
C TRP A 525 -28.99 -30.86 -38.24
N PRO A 526 -29.69 -31.03 -39.38
CA PRO A 526 -29.75 -30.01 -40.44
C PRO A 526 -30.11 -28.60 -39.99
N HIS A 527 -31.01 -28.46 -39.00
CA HIS A 527 -31.46 -27.17 -38.47
C HIS A 527 -30.50 -26.53 -37.44
N LEU A 528 -29.52 -27.30 -36.93
CA LEU A 528 -28.55 -26.83 -35.92
C LEU A 528 -27.16 -26.56 -36.50
N ILE A 529 -26.82 -27.07 -37.69
CA ILE A 529 -25.47 -26.97 -38.27
C ILE A 529 -24.93 -25.53 -38.24
N LEU A 530 -25.73 -24.56 -38.69
CA LEU A 530 -25.32 -23.16 -38.73
C LEU A 530 -25.02 -22.60 -37.33
N TRP A 531 -25.81 -22.98 -36.33
CA TRP A 531 -25.61 -22.56 -34.94
C TRP A 531 -24.40 -23.23 -34.29
N ILE A 532 -24.15 -24.50 -34.60
CA ILE A 532 -22.99 -25.27 -34.12
C ILE A 532 -21.69 -24.68 -34.69
N ASP A 533 -21.64 -24.43 -36.00
CA ASP A 533 -20.47 -23.84 -36.64
C ASP A 533 -20.24 -22.38 -36.18
N LEU A 534 -21.32 -21.62 -35.96
CA LEU A 534 -21.23 -20.28 -35.39
C LEU A 534 -20.68 -20.31 -33.95
N ALA A 535 -21.14 -21.25 -33.12
CA ALA A 535 -20.65 -21.44 -31.76
C ALA A 535 -19.13 -21.73 -31.76
N GLY A 536 -18.66 -22.57 -32.68
CA GLY A 536 -17.22 -22.83 -32.86
C GLY A 536 -16.43 -21.56 -33.19
N ARG A 537 -16.89 -20.77 -34.17
CA ARG A 537 -16.25 -19.50 -34.55
C ARG A 537 -16.24 -18.48 -33.40
N VAL A 538 -17.35 -18.35 -32.68
CA VAL A 538 -17.44 -17.50 -31.48
C VAL A 538 -16.47 -18.00 -30.41
N GLY A 539 -16.37 -19.32 -30.22
CA GLY A 539 -15.40 -19.92 -29.32
C GLY A 539 -13.95 -19.57 -29.68
N GLY A 540 -13.61 -19.67 -30.97
CA GLY A 540 -12.31 -19.24 -31.50
C GLY A 540 -12.04 -17.75 -31.30
N LEU A 541 -13.03 -16.87 -31.55
CA LEU A 541 -12.92 -15.42 -31.29
C LEU A 541 -12.58 -15.16 -29.82
N LEU A 542 -13.33 -15.77 -28.88
CA LEU A 542 -13.14 -15.61 -27.45
C LEU A 542 -11.77 -16.11 -26.98
N LEU A 543 -11.29 -17.23 -27.52
CA LEU A 543 -9.96 -17.75 -27.23
C LEU A 543 -8.86 -16.79 -27.68
N GLY A 544 -8.99 -16.20 -28.87
CA GLY A 544 -8.05 -15.19 -29.38
C GLY A 544 -8.03 -13.93 -28.51
N ILE A 545 -9.21 -13.42 -28.13
CA ILE A 545 -9.34 -12.28 -27.19
C ILE A 545 -8.67 -12.61 -25.85
N GLY A 546 -8.97 -13.78 -25.28
CA GLY A 546 -8.39 -14.23 -24.01
C GLY A 546 -6.87 -14.35 -24.08
N THR A 547 -6.33 -14.80 -25.21
CA THR A 547 -4.88 -14.88 -25.46
C THR A 547 -4.23 -13.49 -25.45
N VAL A 548 -4.83 -12.50 -26.11
CA VAL A 548 -4.32 -11.11 -26.08
C VAL A 548 -4.42 -10.51 -24.68
N MET A 549 -5.52 -10.77 -23.96
CA MET A 549 -5.72 -10.30 -22.59
C MET A 549 -4.66 -10.83 -21.61
N ALA A 550 -4.16 -12.05 -21.85
CA ALA A 550 -3.06 -12.61 -21.07
C ALA A 550 -1.76 -11.81 -21.25
N VAL A 551 -1.40 -11.45 -22.49
CA VAL A 551 -0.06 -10.91 -22.79
C VAL A 551 0.00 -9.39 -22.68
N VAL A 552 -1.00 -8.70 -23.21
CA VAL A 552 -1.02 -7.23 -23.32
C VAL A 552 -1.64 -6.66 -22.06
N SER A 553 -1.07 -5.60 -21.48
CA SER A 553 -1.60 -4.96 -20.27
C SER A 553 -2.34 -3.65 -20.56
N GLN A 554 -1.96 -2.95 -21.64
CA GLN A 554 -2.53 -1.65 -22.01
C GLN A 554 -3.89 -1.84 -22.71
N PRO A 555 -4.96 -1.13 -22.29
CA PRO A 555 -6.31 -1.36 -22.78
C PRO A 555 -6.47 -1.04 -24.27
N ILE A 556 -5.83 0.04 -24.76
CA ILE A 556 -5.88 0.44 -26.17
C ILE A 556 -5.23 -0.62 -27.06
N LEU A 557 -4.03 -1.10 -26.69
CA LEU A 557 -3.34 -2.15 -27.45
C LEU A 557 -4.07 -3.49 -27.40
N ARG A 558 -4.73 -3.82 -26.28
CA ARG A 558 -5.59 -5.01 -26.19
C ARG A 558 -6.69 -4.97 -27.23
N LEU A 559 -7.38 -3.82 -27.35
CA LEU A 559 -8.44 -3.65 -28.34
C LEU A 559 -7.93 -3.88 -29.76
N ILE A 560 -6.84 -3.21 -30.13
CA ILE A 560 -6.26 -3.27 -31.48
C ILE A 560 -5.77 -4.68 -31.84
N LEU A 561 -5.04 -5.34 -30.93
CA LEU A 561 -4.44 -6.66 -31.19
C LEU A 561 -5.44 -7.81 -31.08
N SER A 562 -6.54 -7.62 -30.33
CA SER A 562 -7.57 -8.64 -30.17
C SER A 562 -8.27 -8.96 -31.49
N ALA A 563 -8.55 -7.97 -32.33
CA ALA A 563 -9.25 -8.16 -33.60
C ALA A 563 -8.58 -9.16 -34.57
N PRO A 564 -7.29 -8.99 -34.96
CA PRO A 564 -6.66 -9.92 -35.89
C PRO A 564 -6.48 -11.31 -35.28
N LEU A 565 -6.09 -11.42 -34.00
CA LEU A 565 -5.88 -12.72 -33.38
C LEU A 565 -7.19 -13.49 -33.24
N ALA A 566 -8.27 -12.82 -32.82
CA ALA A 566 -9.60 -13.42 -32.71
C ALA A 566 -10.09 -13.98 -34.05
N VAL A 567 -9.94 -13.22 -35.14
CA VAL A 567 -10.36 -13.67 -36.48
C VAL A 567 -9.57 -14.91 -36.92
N ILE A 568 -8.25 -14.90 -36.69
CA ILE A 568 -7.40 -16.05 -37.05
C ILE A 568 -7.76 -17.28 -36.21
N THR A 569 -7.93 -17.14 -34.89
CA THR A 569 -8.31 -18.27 -34.04
C THR A 569 -9.69 -18.80 -34.36
N ALA A 570 -10.64 -17.94 -34.74
CA ALA A 570 -11.96 -18.34 -35.24
C ALA A 570 -11.91 -19.13 -36.56
N ALA A 571 -10.99 -18.78 -37.46
CA ALA A 571 -10.79 -19.49 -38.72
C ALA A 571 -10.10 -20.85 -38.56
N LEU A 572 -9.29 -21.01 -37.49
CA LEU A 572 -8.55 -22.24 -37.21
C LEU A 572 -9.39 -23.33 -36.52
N VAL A 573 -10.61 -23.04 -36.07
CA VAL A 573 -11.43 -23.99 -35.30
C VAL A 573 -11.70 -25.26 -36.12
N SER A 574 -10.99 -26.34 -35.77
CA SER A 574 -11.05 -27.64 -36.42
C SER A 574 -10.38 -28.69 -35.54
N TRP A 575 -10.71 -29.97 -35.75
CA TRP A 575 -10.09 -31.09 -35.03
C TRP A 575 -8.55 -31.07 -35.08
N PRO A 576 -7.88 -30.93 -36.25
CA PRO A 576 -6.42 -30.97 -36.33
C PRO A 576 -5.72 -29.78 -35.66
N ALA A 577 -6.39 -28.61 -35.64
CA ALA A 577 -5.81 -27.38 -35.11
C ALA A 577 -6.14 -27.13 -33.63
N SER A 578 -7.06 -27.90 -33.05
CA SER A 578 -7.48 -27.74 -31.65
C SER A 578 -6.29 -27.78 -30.66
N GLY A 579 -5.35 -28.71 -30.85
CA GLY A 579 -4.12 -28.78 -30.06
C GLY A 579 -3.24 -27.54 -30.18
N ILE A 580 -3.14 -26.96 -31.39
CA ILE A 580 -2.36 -25.73 -31.63
C ILE A 580 -2.99 -24.54 -30.89
N LEU A 581 -4.32 -24.44 -30.88
CA LEU A 581 -5.04 -23.39 -30.16
C LEU A 581 -4.76 -23.42 -28.65
N GLY A 582 -4.76 -24.61 -28.05
CA GLY A 582 -4.36 -24.78 -26.63
C GLY A 582 -2.89 -24.41 -26.38
N ALA A 583 -1.99 -24.81 -27.28
CA ALA A 583 -0.57 -24.46 -27.18
C ALA A 583 -0.31 -22.95 -27.30
N ILE A 584 -1.02 -22.25 -28.19
CA ILE A 584 -0.93 -20.78 -28.33
C ILE A 584 -1.24 -20.09 -27.01
N TYR A 585 -2.30 -20.52 -26.31
CA TYR A 585 -2.66 -19.95 -25.03
C TYR A 585 -1.64 -20.30 -23.93
N ALA A 586 -1.11 -21.53 -23.91
CA ALA A 586 -0.03 -21.92 -23.00
C ALA A 586 1.24 -21.06 -23.17
N ILE A 587 1.59 -20.72 -24.42
CA ILE A 587 2.68 -19.78 -24.73
C ILE A 587 2.36 -18.37 -24.22
N ALA A 588 1.12 -17.91 -24.37
CA ALA A 588 0.69 -16.61 -23.86
C ALA A 588 0.79 -16.52 -22.32
N VAL A 589 0.39 -17.58 -21.61
CA VAL A 589 0.57 -17.69 -20.15
C VAL A 589 2.04 -17.64 -19.78
N THR A 590 2.88 -18.43 -20.45
CA THR A 590 4.33 -18.42 -20.22
C THR A 590 4.93 -17.02 -20.44
N THR A 591 4.52 -16.35 -21.52
CA THR A 591 4.97 -15.00 -21.86
C THR A 591 4.58 -14.00 -20.78
N TRP A 592 3.38 -14.12 -20.21
CA TRP A 592 2.97 -13.30 -19.08
C TRP A 592 3.87 -13.51 -17.86
N TRP A 593 4.18 -14.75 -17.49
CA TRP A 593 5.08 -15.05 -16.37
C TRP A 593 6.49 -14.49 -16.57
N LEU A 594 7.06 -14.68 -17.77
CA LEU A 594 8.36 -14.12 -18.12
C LEU A 594 8.36 -12.59 -18.07
N ARG A 595 7.27 -11.97 -18.53
CA ARG A 595 7.09 -10.51 -18.45
C ARG A 595 7.03 -10.05 -17.00
N GLN A 596 6.26 -10.71 -16.13
CA GLN A 596 6.19 -10.38 -14.70
C GLN A 596 7.57 -10.45 -14.03
N MET A 597 8.31 -11.53 -14.30
CA MET A 597 9.68 -11.70 -13.81
C MET A 597 10.60 -10.58 -14.32
N TRP A 598 10.52 -10.23 -15.60
CA TRP A 598 11.32 -9.16 -16.18
C TRP A 598 11.00 -7.78 -15.59
N THR A 599 9.71 -7.40 -15.53
CA THR A 599 9.29 -6.05 -15.14
C THR A 599 9.34 -5.79 -13.65
N HIS A 600 9.20 -6.82 -12.81
CA HIS A 600 9.10 -6.64 -11.36
C HIS A 600 10.29 -7.19 -10.57
N LEU A 601 11.04 -8.15 -11.11
CA LEU A 601 12.15 -8.79 -10.38
C LEU A 601 13.53 -8.50 -10.96
N LEU A 602 13.67 -8.44 -12.30
CA LEU A 602 14.97 -8.23 -12.97
C LEU A 602 15.22 -6.77 -13.35
N ARG A 603 14.20 -6.04 -13.79
CA ARG A 603 14.23 -4.60 -14.05
C ARG A 603 13.07 -3.92 -13.32
N PRO A 604 13.14 -3.75 -11.99
CA PRO A 604 12.17 -2.91 -11.31
C PRO A 604 12.17 -1.56 -12.01
N HIS A 605 10.99 -1.05 -12.37
CA HIS A 605 10.87 0.28 -12.96
C HIS A 605 11.57 1.29 -12.04
N HIS A 606 12.75 1.74 -12.45
CA HIS A 606 13.20 3.08 -12.10
C HIS A 606 12.17 4.01 -12.75
N PRO A 607 11.39 4.81 -12.00
CA PRO A 607 10.67 5.89 -12.63
C PRO A 607 11.72 6.68 -13.41
N HIS A 608 11.48 6.80 -14.72
CA HIS A 608 12.39 7.42 -15.67
C HIS A 608 12.98 8.71 -15.09
N ARG A 609 14.32 8.78 -14.99
CA ARG A 609 15.01 10.05 -15.15
C ARG A 609 14.52 10.61 -16.49
N ALA A 610 13.73 11.68 -16.47
CA ALA A 610 13.55 12.47 -17.68
C ALA A 610 14.95 12.97 -18.09
N PRO A 611 15.34 12.88 -19.37
CA PRO A 611 16.53 13.59 -19.83
C PRO A 611 16.28 15.08 -19.62
N GLN A 612 17.11 15.71 -18.79
CA GLN A 612 17.32 17.16 -18.84
C GLN A 612 18.27 17.48 -19.98
#